data_AF-A0A6H5KSB0-F1
#
_entry.id   AF-A0A6H5KSB0-F1
#
_cell.length_a   1.000
_cell.length_b   1.000
_cell.length_c   1.000
_cell.angle_alpha   90.00
_cell.angle_beta   90.00
_cell.angle_gamma   90.00
#
_symmetry.space_group_name_H-M   'P 1'
#
loop_
_entity.id
_entity.type
_entity.pdbx_description
1 polymer ?
#
loop_
_entity_poly.entity_id
_entity_poly.type
_entity_poly.pdbx_seq_one_letter_code
_entity_poly.pdbx_strand_id
1 'polypeptide(L)'
;MQDFYAGAPAPAPPASKLEQVRDSSIIQSSVPPPPPLPEPVVETASHPMMAPMSPYIMSGEEPVLGELLLDFLHLFGEDFDMGREGFSVRGGGFRFCVHDHPPHPQASDPIVIEDPLNCMNNVGRSSFGIGQVQRIFFEVLTTLKATIVRVNQDGREASSRVRHTQYRNPAPYLRCNGCYRRRLPT
;
A
#
# COMPACT_ATOMS: atom_id res chain seq x y z
N MET A 1 63.90 -45.79 7.55
CA MET A 1 63.92 -45.30 8.94
C MET A 1 63.02 -44.08 8.95
N GLN A 2 61.68 -44.16 8.95
CA GLN A 2 60.75 -44.87 9.86
C GLN A 2 61.06 -44.55 11.32
N ASP A 3 60.15 -43.77 11.94
CA ASP A 3 59.56 -43.91 13.30
C ASP A 3 58.75 -42.62 13.59
N PHE A 4 57.47 -42.54 13.22
CA PHE A 4 56.25 -42.87 14.01
C PHE A 4 56.11 -42.09 15.33
N TYR A 5 55.37 -40.97 15.28
CA TYR A 5 54.76 -40.33 16.46
C TYR A 5 53.55 -41.16 16.92
N ALA A 6 53.69 -41.86 18.05
CA ALA A 6 52.60 -42.54 18.72
C ALA A 6 51.80 -41.55 19.58
N GLY A 7 50.56 -41.27 19.17
CA GLY A 7 49.58 -40.54 19.96
C GLY A 7 49.07 -41.39 21.12
N ALA A 8 49.03 -40.82 22.32
CA ALA A 8 48.46 -41.45 23.50
C ALA A 8 46.92 -41.57 23.37
N PRO A 9 46.30 -42.69 23.79
CA PRO A 9 44.86 -42.86 23.74
C PRO A 9 44.15 -42.11 24.88
N ALA A 10 43.04 -41.44 24.57
CA ALA A 10 42.17 -40.78 25.53
C ALA A 10 41.46 -41.80 26.46
N PRO A 11 41.21 -41.46 27.74
CA PRO A 11 40.54 -42.35 28.67
C PRO A 11 39.02 -42.46 28.39
N ALA A 12 38.52 -43.69 28.41
CA ALA A 12 37.09 -44.02 28.25
C ALA A 12 36.25 -43.56 29.46
N PRO A 13 34.98 -43.17 29.26
CA PRO A 13 34.07 -42.83 30.35
C PRO A 13 33.62 -44.07 31.14
N PRO A 14 33.33 -43.94 32.45
CA PRO A 14 32.95 -45.07 33.30
C PRO A 14 31.55 -45.61 32.98
N ALA A 15 31.46 -46.93 32.86
CA ALA A 15 30.23 -47.68 32.71
C ALA A 15 29.34 -47.54 33.97
N SER A 16 28.16 -46.94 33.82
CA SER A 16 27.11 -46.97 34.82
C SER A 16 26.38 -48.31 34.78
N LYS A 17 26.24 -48.91 35.97
CA LYS A 17 25.73 -50.25 36.24
C LYS A 17 24.30 -50.46 35.72
N LEU A 18 24.12 -51.60 35.05
CA LEU A 18 22.84 -52.25 34.78
C LEU A 18 22.62 -53.40 35.78
N GLU A 19 21.34 -53.68 36.04
CA GLU A 19 20.77 -54.75 36.88
C GLU A 19 20.81 -54.45 38.39
N GLN A 20 19.71 -54.54 39.15
CA GLN A 20 18.60 -55.50 39.16
C GLN A 20 17.51 -54.84 40.06
N VAL A 21 16.21 -54.93 39.79
CA VAL A 21 15.28 -55.89 40.43
C VAL A 21 13.95 -55.80 39.67
N ARG A 22 13.45 -56.97 39.23
CA ARG A 22 12.09 -57.18 38.73
C ARG A 22 11.13 -57.44 39.89
N ASP A 23 9.85 -57.22 39.58
CA ASP A 23 8.63 -57.66 40.25
C ASP A 23 8.11 -56.83 41.42
N SER A 24 7.05 -56.05 41.17
CA SER A 24 5.67 -56.48 41.52
C SER A 24 4.65 -55.33 41.36
N SER A 25 3.42 -55.72 41.02
CA SER A 25 2.14 -55.00 41.13
C SER A 25 1.85 -53.82 40.17
N ILE A 26 1.02 -54.18 39.20
CA ILE A 26 0.12 -53.33 38.43
C ILE A 26 -0.72 -52.45 39.37
N ILE A 27 -0.56 -51.13 39.27
CA ILE A 27 -1.60 -50.16 39.59
C ILE A 27 -1.88 -49.44 38.27
N GLN A 28 -3.00 -49.77 37.63
CA GLN A 28 -3.56 -48.96 36.55
C GLN A 28 -3.98 -47.62 37.13
N SER A 29 -3.15 -46.58 36.99
CA SER A 29 -3.62 -45.21 37.14
C SER A 29 -4.39 -44.84 35.87
N SER A 30 -5.71 -44.85 35.97
CA SER A 30 -6.61 -44.30 34.96
C SER A 30 -6.42 -42.78 34.93
N VAL A 31 -5.53 -42.28 34.09
CA VAL A 31 -5.48 -40.85 33.75
C VAL A 31 -6.71 -40.56 32.87
N PRO A 32 -7.63 -39.67 33.28
CA PRO A 32 -8.74 -39.29 32.42
C PRO A 32 -8.21 -38.56 31.18
N PRO A 33 -8.82 -38.73 30.00
CA PRO A 33 -8.42 -38.02 28.81
C PRO A 33 -8.51 -36.50 29.05
N PRO A 34 -7.57 -35.70 28.52
CA PRO A 34 -7.66 -34.25 28.62
C PRO A 34 -8.98 -33.77 27.99
N PRO A 35 -9.63 -32.74 28.56
CA PRO A 35 -10.82 -32.17 27.98
C PRO A 35 -10.52 -31.72 26.53
N PRO A 36 -11.47 -31.89 25.60
CA PRO A 36 -11.29 -31.40 24.24
C PRO A 36 -10.96 -29.91 24.31
N LEU A 37 -9.87 -29.53 23.63
CA LEU A 37 -9.50 -28.13 23.48
C LEU A 37 -10.70 -27.39 22.88
N PRO A 38 -11.04 -26.18 23.38
CA PRO A 38 -12.09 -25.39 22.77
C PRO A 38 -11.77 -25.22 21.28
N GLU A 39 -12.74 -25.56 20.43
CA GLU A 39 -12.60 -25.36 18.99
C GLU A 39 -12.16 -23.92 18.71
N PRO A 40 -11.34 -23.68 17.68
CA PRO A 40 -10.93 -22.33 17.35
C PRO A 40 -12.20 -21.52 17.16
N VAL A 41 -12.44 -20.58 18.07
CA VAL A 41 -13.42 -19.54 17.87
C VAL A 41 -12.99 -18.92 16.55
N VAL A 42 -13.81 -19.14 15.52
CA VAL A 42 -13.69 -18.39 14.27
C VAL A 42 -14.08 -16.99 14.67
N GLU A 43 -13.11 -16.26 15.24
CA GLU A 43 -13.19 -14.84 15.47
C GLU A 43 -13.36 -14.29 14.08
N THR A 44 -14.62 -14.04 13.75
CA THR A 44 -15.04 -13.41 12.53
C THR A 44 -14.54 -12.00 12.71
N ALA A 45 -13.25 -11.81 12.43
CA ALA A 45 -12.63 -10.51 12.39
C ALA A 45 -13.50 -9.74 11.41
N SER A 46 -14.35 -8.89 11.98
CA SER A 46 -15.00 -7.80 11.31
C SER A 46 -13.87 -6.93 10.80
N HIS A 47 -13.26 -7.37 9.69
CA HIS A 47 -12.36 -6.57 8.90
C HIS A 47 -13.16 -5.29 8.65
N PRO A 48 -12.62 -4.11 9.01
CA PRO A 48 -13.28 -2.88 8.65
C PRO A 48 -13.50 -2.95 7.15
N MET A 49 -14.79 -3.00 6.80
CA MET A 49 -15.23 -3.00 5.42
C MET A 49 -14.56 -1.80 4.78
N MET A 50 -13.87 -2.05 3.68
CA MET A 50 -13.01 -1.08 3.01
C MET A 50 -13.67 0.31 2.98
N ALA A 51 -12.86 1.36 3.11
CA ALA A 51 -13.17 2.61 2.42
C ALA A 51 -13.59 2.22 0.99
N PRO A 52 -14.70 2.77 0.46
CA PRO A 52 -15.33 2.25 -0.74
C PRO A 52 -14.27 2.09 -1.81
N MET A 53 -14.08 0.83 -2.24
CA MET A 53 -13.29 0.48 -3.42
C MET A 53 -13.59 1.50 -4.50
N SER A 54 -12.52 2.08 -5.07
CA SER A 54 -12.65 3.14 -6.08
C SER A 54 -13.77 2.75 -7.07
N PRO A 55 -14.76 3.64 -7.34
CA PRO A 55 -16.01 3.32 -8.03
C PRO A 55 -15.84 2.50 -9.34
N TYR A 56 -14.66 2.61 -9.95
CA TYR A 56 -14.24 1.92 -11.17
C TYR A 56 -14.23 0.40 -11.08
N ILE A 57 -13.87 -0.19 -9.94
CA ILE A 57 -13.83 -1.66 -9.84
C ILE A 57 -15.25 -2.25 -9.89
N MET A 58 -16.28 -1.47 -9.54
CA MET A 58 -17.67 -1.90 -9.57
C MET A 58 -18.45 -1.44 -10.81
N SER A 59 -18.02 -0.37 -11.50
CA SER A 59 -18.71 0.17 -12.68
C SER A 59 -18.35 -0.53 -14.00
N GLY A 60 -17.24 -1.26 -14.04
CA GLY A 60 -16.74 -1.90 -15.27
C GLY A 60 -16.19 -0.91 -16.30
N GLU A 61 -16.09 0.37 -15.95
CA GLU A 61 -15.40 1.37 -16.76
C GLU A 61 -13.91 1.31 -16.46
N GLU A 62 -13.08 1.28 -17.52
CA GLU A 62 -11.63 1.34 -17.35
C GLU A 62 -11.26 2.70 -16.71
N PRO A 63 -10.60 2.69 -15.55
CA PRO A 63 -10.21 3.93 -14.89
C PRO A 63 -9.22 4.70 -15.76
N VAL A 64 -9.41 6.01 -15.89
CA VAL A 64 -8.42 6.83 -16.60
C VAL A 64 -7.21 7.10 -15.70
N LEU A 65 -6.03 7.15 -16.30
CA LEU A 65 -4.76 7.32 -15.58
C LEU A 65 -4.76 8.49 -14.60
N GLY A 66 -5.42 9.61 -14.95
CA GLY A 66 -5.48 10.80 -14.12
C GLY A 66 -6.22 10.57 -12.79
N GLU A 67 -7.27 9.75 -12.80
CA GLU A 67 -8.04 9.42 -11.60
C GLU A 67 -7.27 8.45 -10.71
N LEU A 68 -6.68 7.40 -11.30
CA LEU A 68 -5.81 6.47 -10.56
C LEU A 68 -4.64 7.19 -9.87
N LEU A 69 -4.06 8.18 -10.53
CA LEU A 69 -2.99 8.98 -9.94
C LEU A 69 -3.49 9.83 -8.76
N LEU A 70 -4.67 10.44 -8.88
CA LEU A 70 -5.27 11.21 -7.78
C LEU A 70 -5.62 10.32 -6.59
N ASP A 71 -6.19 9.15 -6.84
CA ASP A 71 -6.50 8.14 -5.82
C ASP A 71 -5.22 7.65 -5.13
N PHE A 72 -4.17 7.35 -5.90
CA PHE A 72 -2.87 6.95 -5.36
C PHE A 72 -2.27 8.03 -4.45
N LEU A 73 -2.25 9.28 -4.91
CA LEU A 73 -1.72 10.39 -4.14
C LEU A 73 -2.56 10.69 -2.90
N HIS A 74 -3.88 10.52 -2.98
CA HIS A 74 -4.77 10.65 -1.83
C HIS A 74 -4.53 9.56 -0.80
N LEU A 75 -4.43 8.30 -1.24
CA LEU A 75 -4.14 7.17 -0.37
C LEU A 75 -2.84 7.40 0.40
N PHE A 76 -1.72 7.65 -0.29
CA PHE A 76 -0.42 7.76 0.38
C PHE A 76 -0.13 9.13 1.00
N GLY A 77 -0.81 10.19 0.57
CA GLY A 77 -0.58 11.56 1.04
C GLY A 77 -1.51 12.00 2.18
N GLU A 78 -2.73 11.49 2.25
CA GLU A 78 -3.76 11.94 3.21
C GLU A 78 -4.34 10.78 4.05
N ASP A 79 -4.63 9.62 3.44
CA ASP A 79 -5.41 8.57 4.10
C ASP A 79 -4.56 7.52 4.85
N PHE A 80 -3.35 7.21 4.38
CA PHE A 80 -2.49 6.16 4.93
C PHE A 80 -1.69 6.58 6.16
N ASP A 81 -1.97 5.97 7.33
CA ASP A 81 -1.15 6.14 8.53
C ASP A 81 0.02 5.15 8.52
N MET A 82 1.15 5.60 7.99
CA MET A 82 2.37 4.80 7.85
C MET A 82 2.91 4.23 9.18
N GLY A 83 2.56 4.84 10.31
CA GLY A 83 3.00 4.40 11.63
C GLY A 83 2.05 3.40 12.28
N ARG A 84 0.82 3.25 11.80
CA ARG A 84 -0.19 2.36 12.40
C ARG A 84 -0.68 1.28 11.47
N GLU A 85 -0.46 1.43 10.17
CA GLU A 85 -1.04 0.58 9.16
C GLU A 85 0.03 0.02 8.22
N GLY A 86 -0.26 -1.17 7.70
CA GLY A 86 0.59 -1.87 6.75
C GLY A 86 -0.23 -2.37 5.57
N PHE A 87 0.48 -2.76 4.51
CA PHE A 87 -0.11 -3.36 3.33
C PHE A 87 0.39 -4.78 3.14
N SER A 88 -0.52 -5.68 2.83
CA SER A 88 -0.18 -6.95 2.20
C SER A 88 -0.69 -6.91 0.77
N VAL A 89 0.13 -7.33 -0.18
CA VAL A 89 -0.28 -7.51 -1.59
C VAL A 89 -0.73 -8.96 -1.86
N ARG A 90 -0.78 -9.79 -0.82
CA ARG A 90 -1.25 -11.17 -0.88
C ARG A 90 -2.76 -11.21 -0.86
N GLY A 91 -3.34 -12.27 -1.43
CA GLY A 91 -4.79 -12.51 -1.37
C GLY A 91 -5.64 -11.41 -2.02
N GLY A 92 -5.12 -10.69 -3.01
CA GLY A 92 -5.83 -9.58 -3.67
C GLY A 92 -5.55 -8.20 -3.07
N GLY A 93 -4.73 -8.12 -2.02
CA GLY A 93 -4.31 -6.87 -1.43
C GLY A 93 -5.22 -6.44 -0.27
N PHE A 94 -4.64 -6.18 0.89
CA PHE A 94 -5.39 -5.66 2.03
C PHE A 94 -4.50 -4.78 2.93
N ARG A 95 -5.16 -3.88 3.64
CA ARG A 95 -4.59 -3.01 4.66
C ARG A 95 -4.85 -3.63 6.03
N PHE A 96 -3.90 -3.51 6.94
CA PHE A 96 -4.03 -4.05 8.29
C PHE A 96 -3.43 -3.11 9.32
N CYS A 97 -3.92 -3.19 10.55
CA CYS A 97 -3.35 -2.47 11.68
C CYS A 97 -2.09 -3.19 12.18
N VAL A 98 -0.99 -2.46 12.27
CA VAL A 98 0.33 -2.97 12.66
C VAL A 98 0.44 -3.18 14.17
N HIS A 99 -0.38 -2.46 14.94
CA HIS A 99 -0.38 -2.47 16.41
C HIS A 99 -1.58 -3.21 17.04
N ASP A 100 -2.22 -4.11 16.29
CA ASP A 100 -3.27 -4.99 16.83
C ASP A 100 -2.74 -5.94 17.92
N HIS A 101 -3.60 -6.78 18.49
CA HIS A 101 -3.23 -7.73 19.54
C HIS A 101 -3.30 -9.18 19.02
N PRO A 102 -2.16 -9.88 18.85
CA PRO A 102 -0.77 -9.45 19.08
C PRO A 102 -0.25 -8.50 17.97
N PRO A 103 0.74 -7.63 18.27
CA PRO A 103 1.26 -6.68 17.29
C PRO A 103 2.00 -7.39 16.16
N HIS A 104 2.01 -6.75 14.99
CA HIS A 104 2.72 -7.30 13.83
C HIS A 104 4.23 -7.44 14.15
N PRO A 105 4.91 -8.51 13.71
CA PRO A 105 6.32 -8.74 14.02
C PRO A 105 7.28 -7.62 13.58
N GLN A 106 6.82 -6.78 12.65
CA GLN A 106 7.60 -5.68 12.05
C GLN A 106 7.06 -4.31 12.46
N ALA A 107 6.34 -4.22 13.58
CA ALA A 107 5.69 -2.99 14.04
C ALA A 107 6.64 -1.83 14.39
N SER A 108 7.94 -2.10 14.52
CA SER A 108 8.97 -1.08 14.75
C SER A 108 9.55 -0.50 13.45
N ASP A 109 9.23 -1.07 12.30
CA ASP A 109 9.78 -0.63 11.01
C ASP A 109 9.08 0.68 10.55
N PRO A 110 9.74 1.52 9.73
CA PRO A 110 9.17 2.81 9.29
C PRO A 110 7.84 2.70 8.52
N ILE A 111 7.65 1.60 7.79
CA ILE A 111 6.45 1.26 7.03
C ILE A 111 6.45 -0.26 6.84
N VAL A 112 5.28 -0.90 6.97
CA VAL A 112 5.12 -2.34 6.79
C VAL A 112 4.46 -2.63 5.45
N ILE A 113 5.20 -3.25 4.54
CA ILE A 113 4.69 -3.77 3.28
C ILE A 113 5.15 -5.22 3.16
N GLU A 114 4.23 -6.16 3.22
CA GLU A 114 4.57 -7.58 3.07
C GLU A 114 5.03 -7.89 1.64
N ASP A 115 6.11 -8.64 1.52
CA ASP A 115 6.50 -9.25 0.26
C ASP A 115 5.42 -10.25 -0.23
N PRO A 116 5.11 -10.29 -1.55
CA PRO A 116 4.09 -11.19 -2.09
C PRO A 116 4.34 -12.67 -1.82
N LEU A 117 5.61 -13.08 -1.72
CA LEU A 117 6.03 -14.47 -1.55
C LEU A 117 6.32 -14.80 -0.08
N ASN A 118 6.73 -13.83 0.73
CA ASN A 118 7.09 -14.03 2.12
C ASN A 118 6.64 -12.88 3.04
N CYS A 119 5.56 -13.08 3.80
CA CYS A 119 5.04 -12.07 4.73
C CYS A 119 6.00 -11.68 5.85
N MET A 120 6.97 -12.54 6.19
CA MET A 120 8.01 -12.20 7.17
C MET A 120 9.11 -11.28 6.61
N ASN A 121 9.08 -11.01 5.30
CA ASN A 121 9.97 -10.07 4.64
C ASN A 121 9.25 -8.73 4.38
N ASN A 122 9.59 -7.70 5.17
CA ASN A 122 9.09 -6.35 4.96
C ASN A 122 9.92 -5.63 3.90
N VAL A 123 9.32 -5.33 2.74
CA VAL A 123 10.00 -4.58 1.68
C VAL A 123 10.19 -3.10 2.05
N GLY A 124 9.43 -2.60 3.02
CA GLY A 124 9.46 -1.23 3.52
C GLY A 124 10.52 -0.95 4.60
N ARG A 125 11.24 -1.96 5.10
CA ARG A 125 12.04 -1.82 6.34
C ARG A 125 13.16 -0.78 6.28
N SER A 126 13.67 -0.51 5.08
CA SER A 126 14.77 0.45 4.85
C SER A 126 14.29 1.84 4.43
N SER A 127 12.97 2.08 4.43
CA SER A 127 12.36 3.33 3.99
C SER A 127 12.36 4.40 5.09
N PHE A 128 13.52 4.70 5.67
CA PHE A 128 13.63 5.67 6.79
C PHE A 128 13.16 7.10 6.43
N GLY A 129 13.12 7.44 5.14
CA GLY A 129 12.62 8.72 4.64
C GLY A 129 11.13 8.74 4.33
N ILE A 130 10.35 7.71 4.68
CA ILE A 130 8.97 7.56 4.20
C ILE A 130 8.06 8.73 4.57
N GLY A 131 8.24 9.35 5.75
CA GLY A 131 7.47 10.54 6.14
C GLY A 131 7.72 11.76 5.23
N GLN A 132 8.90 11.88 4.62
CA GLN A 132 9.19 12.93 3.64
C GLN A 132 8.48 12.64 2.31
N VAL A 133 8.44 11.37 1.92
CA VAL A 133 7.71 10.91 0.73
C VAL A 133 6.21 11.17 0.89
N GLN A 134 5.63 10.85 2.05
CA GLN A 134 4.23 11.15 2.38
C GLN A 134 3.90 12.63 2.19
N ARG A 135 4.75 13.50 2.75
CA ARG A 135 4.58 14.94 2.65
C ARG A 135 4.61 15.42 1.20
N ILE A 136 5.52 14.89 0.38
CA ILE A 136 5.59 15.23 -1.04
C ILE A 136 4.31 14.79 -1.76
N PHE A 137 3.78 13.60 -1.47
CA PHE A 137 2.51 13.16 -2.05
C PHE A 137 1.35 14.08 -1.67
N PHE A 138 1.27 14.50 -0.41
CA PHE A 138 0.29 15.48 0.05
C PHE A 138 0.41 16.83 -0.70
N GLU A 139 1.63 17.36 -0.83
CA GLU A 139 1.90 18.64 -1.51
C GLU A 139 1.56 18.57 -3.01
N VAL A 140 1.92 17.48 -3.68
CA VAL A 140 1.61 17.24 -5.10
C VAL A 140 0.09 17.11 -5.29
N LEU A 141 -0.59 16.34 -4.44
CA LEU A 141 -2.05 16.19 -4.48
C LEU A 141 -2.76 17.54 -4.36
N THR A 142 -2.34 18.34 -3.39
CA THR A 142 -2.88 19.70 -3.16
C THR A 142 -2.68 20.58 -4.39
N THR A 143 -1.49 20.53 -4.98
CA THR A 143 -1.15 21.32 -6.19
C THR A 143 -1.96 20.89 -7.41
N LEU A 144 -2.13 19.58 -7.62
CA LEU A 144 -2.93 19.04 -8.72
C LEU A 144 -4.41 19.39 -8.57
N LYS A 145 -5.00 19.19 -7.38
CA LYS A 145 -6.39 19.58 -7.07
C LYS A 145 -6.63 21.05 -7.40
N ALA A 146 -5.73 21.95 -6.97
CA ALA A 146 -5.85 23.38 -7.25
C ALA A 146 -5.75 23.71 -8.75
N THR A 147 -4.87 23.01 -9.48
CA THR A 147 -4.69 23.24 -10.92
C THR A 147 -5.91 22.79 -11.73
N ILE A 148 -6.46 21.61 -11.43
CA ILE A 148 -7.65 21.06 -12.10
C ILE A 148 -8.85 22.00 -11.91
N VAL A 149 -9.05 22.53 -10.69
CA VAL A 149 -10.14 23.47 -10.41
C VAL A 149 -10.00 24.74 -11.26
N ARG A 150 -8.79 25.29 -11.42
CA ARG A 150 -8.55 26.49 -12.24
C ARG A 150 -8.86 26.25 -13.72
N VAL A 151 -8.36 25.16 -14.29
CA VAL A 151 -8.63 24.79 -15.69
C VAL A 151 -10.14 24.68 -15.96
N ASN A 152 -10.88 24.10 -15.02
CA ASN A 152 -12.33 23.96 -15.12
C ASN A 152 -13.06 25.32 -15.05
N GLN A 153 -12.55 26.29 -14.29
CA GLN A 153 -13.09 27.64 -14.25
C GLN A 153 -12.82 28.39 -15.56
N ASP A 154 -11.58 28.36 -16.05
CA ASP A 154 -11.17 29.02 -17.31
C ASP A 154 -11.95 28.48 -18.52
N GLY A 155 -12.16 27.16 -18.58
CA GLY A 155 -12.96 26.52 -19.62
C GLY A 155 -14.44 26.96 -19.59
N ARG A 156 -15.02 27.17 -18.40
CA ARG A 156 -16.39 27.68 -18.26
C ARG A 156 -16.50 29.15 -18.68
N GLU A 157 -15.51 29.97 -18.35
CA GLU A 157 -15.48 31.38 -18.77
C GLU A 157 -15.30 31.53 -20.29
N ALA A 158 -14.40 30.75 -20.89
CA ALA A 158 -14.21 30.74 -22.34
C ALA A 158 -15.48 30.29 -23.08
N SER A 159 -16.14 29.21 -22.61
CA SER A 159 -17.39 28.73 -23.19
C SER A 159 -18.54 29.74 -23.02
N SER A 160 -18.57 30.47 -21.89
CA SER A 160 -19.55 31.54 -21.66
C SER A 160 -19.34 32.74 -22.58
N ARG A 161 -18.09 33.16 -22.81
CA ARG A 161 -17.75 34.25 -23.76
C ARG A 161 -18.09 33.90 -25.21
N VAL A 162 -17.92 32.64 -25.61
CA VAL A 162 -18.30 32.18 -26.96
C VAL A 162 -19.82 32.19 -27.15
N ARG A 163 -20.61 31.78 -26.14
CA ARG A 163 -22.08 31.85 -26.22
C ARG A 163 -22.60 33.29 -26.20
N HIS A 164 -21.91 34.20 -25.51
CA HIS A 164 -22.31 35.61 -25.42
C HIS A 164 -22.04 36.41 -26.70
N THR A 165 -21.13 35.95 -27.58
CA THR A 165 -20.86 36.58 -28.88
C THR A 165 -21.73 36.02 -30.02
N GLN A 166 -22.37 34.86 -29.83
CA GLN A 166 -23.30 34.28 -30.82
C GLN A 166 -24.70 34.90 -30.80
N TYR A 167 -25.10 35.58 -29.72
CA TYR A 167 -26.28 36.46 -29.71
C TYR A 167 -25.90 37.86 -30.22
N ARG A 168 -25.70 37.89 -31.53
CA ARG A 168 -25.43 39.06 -32.37
C ARG A 168 -26.44 40.20 -32.16
N ASN A 169 -25.93 41.42 -32.26
CA ASN A 169 -26.49 42.35 -33.25
C ASN A 169 -25.31 42.81 -34.14
N PRO A 170 -25.28 42.54 -35.46
CA PRO A 170 -24.21 43.02 -36.32
C PRO A 170 -24.45 44.51 -36.64
N ALA A 171 -23.49 45.35 -36.25
CA ALA A 171 -23.51 46.79 -36.54
C ALA A 171 -23.43 47.07 -38.06
N PRO A 172 -24.02 48.18 -38.55
CA PRO A 172 -24.08 48.50 -39.96
C PRO A 172 -22.73 48.99 -40.49
N TYR A 173 -22.41 48.60 -41.71
CA TYR A 173 -21.18 48.94 -42.44
C TYR A 173 -20.99 50.46 -42.56
N LEU A 174 -19.80 50.95 -42.14
CA LEU A 174 -19.31 52.29 -42.45
C LEU A 174 -18.66 52.30 -43.85
N ARG A 175 -19.17 53.20 -44.69
CA ARG A 175 -18.77 53.48 -46.07
C ARG A 175 -17.51 54.35 -46.07
N CYS A 176 -16.40 53.88 -46.62
CA CYS A 176 -15.19 54.68 -46.81
C CYS A 176 -15.10 55.13 -48.28
N ASN A 177 -15.29 56.43 -48.54
CA ASN A 177 -15.05 57.07 -49.84
C ASN A 177 -13.74 57.85 -49.78
N GLY A 178 -12.73 57.46 -50.57
CA GLY A 178 -11.50 58.26 -50.65
C GLY A 178 -10.30 57.56 -51.30
N CYS A 179 -10.44 57.03 -52.51
CA CYS A 179 -9.27 56.69 -53.34
C CYS A 179 -8.87 57.90 -54.19
N TYR A 180 -7.75 58.55 -53.87
CA TYR A 180 -7.01 59.39 -54.82
C TYR A 180 -5.55 58.97 -54.90
N ARG A 181 -5.08 58.92 -56.15
CA ARG A 181 -3.69 58.79 -56.66
C ARG A 181 -3.02 57.41 -56.63
N ARG A 182 -3.00 56.78 -57.81
CA ARG A 182 -1.74 56.39 -58.46
C ARG A 182 -1.74 56.87 -59.91
N ARG A 183 -0.65 57.52 -60.31
CA ARG A 183 -0.29 57.93 -61.67
C ARG A 183 0.82 56.98 -62.12
N LEU A 184 0.81 56.54 -63.39
CA LEU A 184 1.91 56.07 -64.26
C LEU A 184 1.27 55.39 -65.52
N PRO A 185 1.97 55.19 -66.66
CA PRO A 185 2.53 56.18 -67.59
C PRO A 185 2.09 55.93 -69.06
N THR A 186 2.22 56.93 -69.94
CA THR A 186 2.76 56.89 -71.33
C THR A 186 2.73 58.30 -71.88
#